data_AF-A0A2H6NH90-F1
#
_entry.id   AF-A0A2H6NH90-F1
#
_cell.length_a   1.000
_cell.length_b   1.000
_cell.length_c   1.000
_cell.angle_alpha   90.00
_cell.angle_beta   90.00
_cell.angle_gamma   90.00
#
_symmetry.space_group_name_H-M   'P 1'
#
loop_
_entity.id
_entity.type
_entity.pdbx_description
1 polymer ?
#
loop_
_entity_poly.entity_id
_entity_poly.type
_entity_poly.pdbx_seq_one_letter_code
_entity_poly.pdbx_strand_id
1 'polypeptide(L)'
;QNVDLLGLLKWRSNTNILQQNLRQLMKVDGGEVVKFLQDTLDALFNIMMENSESETFDTLVFDALVFIIGLIADRKFQHFNPVLETYIKKHFSATLAYTKLTKVLRTYVDNAGVTDQLFKAMRSLEYIFKFIVRSRILFNQLYENKGEADFRESLLQLFKSINEMMNIASDQTVTVKGAALKYLPTIVNDVKLVFDPKELSKLFTDFILNVPVGRLTIQKLYCLIEIVHSDLFTQHDCREILMPMMTDQLKYHLERQEDLDACCRLLSNILEVLYRKDVGPTQRHVQIIMEKLLRTVNRTVISMGRDSELIGNFVASMTAILRQMEDYHYAHLIKTLGKMRTDVVVSVT
;
A
#
# COMPACT_ATOMS: atom_id res chain seq x y z
N GLN A 1 11.40 20.20 30.98
CA GLN A 1 10.03 19.79 30.59
C GLN A 1 9.41 20.97 29.89
N ASN A 2 9.10 20.81 28.60
CA ASN A 2 8.41 21.82 27.81
C ASN A 2 6.98 22.09 28.36
N VAL A 3 6.60 23.37 28.48
CA VAL A 3 5.32 23.81 29.07
C VAL A 3 4.13 23.35 28.24
N ASP A 4 4.24 23.36 26.91
CA ASP A 4 3.17 22.95 26.00
C ASP A 4 2.92 21.44 26.09
N LEU A 5 3.99 20.64 26.18
CA LEU A 5 3.89 19.19 26.38
C LEU A 5 3.29 18.86 27.75
N LEU A 6 3.71 19.56 28.81
CA LEU A 6 3.13 19.39 30.15
C LEU A 6 1.65 19.77 30.17
N GLY A 7 1.27 20.82 29.42
CA GLY A 7 -0.13 21.25 29.25
C GLY A 7 -1.00 20.18 28.60
N LEU A 8 -0.45 19.45 27.61
CA LEU A 8 -1.12 18.30 27.00
C LEU A 8 -1.22 17.11 27.98
N LEU A 9 -0.15 16.77 28.69
CA LEU A 9 -0.17 15.64 29.64
C LEU A 9 -1.13 15.88 30.82
N LYS A 10 -1.36 17.14 31.19
CA LYS A 10 -2.31 17.56 32.22
C LYS A 10 -3.63 18.10 31.64
N TRP A 11 -4.00 17.68 30.43
CA TRP A 11 -5.14 18.26 29.70
C TRP A 11 -6.47 18.21 30.46
N ARG A 12 -6.70 17.18 31.29
CA ARG A 12 -7.92 17.06 32.10
C ARG A 12 -8.11 18.21 33.08
N SER A 13 -7.03 18.87 33.50
CA SER A 13 -7.10 20.04 34.39
C SER A 13 -7.38 21.35 33.64
N ASN A 14 -7.28 21.36 32.30
CA ASN A 14 -7.31 22.58 31.48
C ASN A 14 -8.02 22.35 30.13
N THR A 15 -9.24 21.83 30.14
CA THR A 15 -10.00 21.47 28.93
C THR A 15 -10.29 22.67 28.00
N ASN A 16 -10.44 23.88 28.55
CA ASN A 16 -10.73 25.10 27.80
C ASN A 16 -9.64 25.52 26.81
N ILE A 17 -8.39 25.12 27.05
CA ILE A 17 -7.23 25.43 26.18
C ILE A 17 -6.74 24.21 25.42
N LEU A 18 -7.46 23.08 25.47
CA LEU A 18 -7.03 21.81 24.88
C LEU A 18 -6.76 21.91 23.38
N GLN A 19 -7.63 22.60 22.65
CA GLN A 19 -7.45 22.84 21.23
C GLN A 19 -6.14 23.60 20.94
N GLN A 20 -5.80 24.59 21.78
CA GLN A 20 -4.54 25.32 21.68
C GLN A 20 -3.35 24.40 22.00
N ASN A 21 -3.43 23.59 23.06
CA ASN A 21 -2.37 22.66 23.45
C ASN A 21 -2.05 21.65 22.35
N LEU A 22 -3.07 21.07 21.70
CA LEU A 22 -2.89 20.16 20.56
C LEU A 22 -2.17 20.86 19.38
N ARG A 23 -2.51 22.12 19.11
CA ARG A 23 -1.84 22.92 18.08
C ARG A 23 -0.38 23.26 18.44
N GLN A 24 -0.10 23.50 19.72
CA GLN A 24 1.26 23.81 20.19
C GLN A 24 2.15 22.57 20.26
N LEU A 25 1.61 21.37 20.52
CA LEU A 25 2.35 20.11 20.48
C LEU A 25 3.16 19.97 19.18
N MET A 26 2.56 20.31 18.04
CA MET A 26 3.18 20.24 16.72
C MET A 26 4.34 21.23 16.51
N LYS A 27 4.60 22.10 17.49
CA LYS A 27 5.72 23.07 17.52
C LYS A 27 6.74 22.76 18.60
N VAL A 28 6.49 21.76 19.45
CA VAL A 28 7.41 21.32 20.50
C VAL A 28 8.64 20.68 19.86
N ASP A 29 9.81 20.87 20.49
CA ASP A 29 11.03 20.20 20.05
C ASP A 29 10.85 18.67 20.04
N GLY A 30 11.21 18.06 18.91
CA GLY A 30 11.01 16.62 18.70
C GLY A 30 11.71 15.76 19.76
N GLY A 31 12.82 16.23 20.35
CA GLY A 31 13.54 15.54 21.43
C GLY A 31 12.71 15.41 22.72
N GLU A 32 11.92 16.42 23.07
CA GLU A 32 11.01 16.35 24.22
C GLU A 32 9.83 15.41 23.89
N VAL A 33 9.27 15.46 22.67
CA VAL A 33 8.15 14.60 22.26
C VAL A 33 8.55 13.12 22.31
N VAL A 34 9.70 12.74 21.72
CA VAL A 34 10.13 11.32 21.70
C VAL A 34 10.52 10.80 23.09
N LYS A 35 11.00 11.67 23.99
CA LYS A 35 11.32 11.30 25.37
C LYS A 35 10.09 10.87 26.16
N PHE A 36 8.94 11.50 25.91
CA PHE A 36 7.66 11.19 26.54
C PHE A 36 6.68 10.58 25.53
N LEU A 37 7.18 9.80 24.56
CA LEU A 37 6.38 9.32 23.43
C LEU A 37 5.13 8.55 23.87
N GLN A 38 5.30 7.60 24.80
CA GLN A 38 4.20 6.80 25.33
C GLN A 38 3.14 7.68 26.02
N ASP A 39 3.56 8.52 26.97
CA ASP A 39 2.65 9.40 27.71
C ASP A 39 1.91 10.37 26.77
N THR A 40 2.60 10.85 25.74
CA THR A 40 2.03 11.72 24.71
C THR A 40 0.96 11.00 23.89
N LEU A 41 1.26 9.79 23.41
CA LEU A 41 0.29 8.98 22.65
C LEU A 41 -0.92 8.59 23.51
N ASP A 42 -0.69 8.20 24.77
CA ASP A 42 -1.78 7.89 25.71
C ASP A 42 -2.68 9.12 25.95
N ALA A 43 -2.08 10.31 26.13
CA ALA A 43 -2.84 11.55 26.24
C ALA A 43 -3.68 11.82 24.99
N LEU A 44 -3.09 11.69 23.80
CA LEU A 44 -3.76 11.91 22.51
C LEU A 44 -4.96 10.98 22.31
N PHE A 45 -4.80 9.68 22.54
CA PHE A 45 -5.89 8.73 22.38
C PHE A 45 -6.96 8.87 23.47
N ASN A 46 -6.59 9.20 24.71
CA ASN A 46 -7.57 9.51 25.76
C ASN A 46 -8.41 10.74 25.39
N ILE A 47 -7.78 11.81 24.85
CA ILE A 47 -8.51 12.98 24.36
C ILE A 47 -9.51 12.60 23.27
N MET A 48 -9.09 11.77 22.31
CA MET A 48 -9.95 11.29 21.23
C MET A 48 -11.14 10.46 21.72
N MET A 49 -10.95 9.65 22.78
CA MET A 49 -12.01 8.83 23.35
C MET A 49 -12.96 9.61 24.26
N GLU A 50 -12.44 10.51 25.10
CA GLU A 50 -13.23 11.30 26.06
C GLU A 50 -14.00 12.47 25.41
N ASN A 51 -13.62 12.88 24.18
CA ASN A 51 -14.31 13.93 23.42
C ASN A 51 -15.00 13.35 22.16
N SER A 52 -15.70 12.22 22.33
CA SER A 52 -16.19 11.40 21.22
C SER A 52 -17.14 12.12 20.25
N GLU A 53 -17.84 13.15 20.70
CA GLU A 53 -18.83 13.91 19.91
C GLU A 53 -18.20 15.00 19.02
N SER A 54 -16.91 15.32 19.21
CA SER A 54 -16.27 16.44 18.53
C SER A 54 -15.33 15.97 17.41
N GLU A 55 -15.77 16.16 16.17
CA GLU A 55 -14.92 15.92 14.99
C GLU A 55 -13.68 16.83 14.95
N THR A 56 -13.73 17.96 15.65
CA THR A 56 -12.60 18.89 15.75
C THR A 56 -11.43 18.26 16.51
N PHE A 57 -11.70 17.57 17.63
CA PHE A 57 -10.64 16.91 18.39
C PHE A 57 -10.12 15.66 17.68
N ASP A 58 -10.98 14.92 16.99
CA ASP A 58 -10.56 13.78 16.16
C ASP A 58 -9.52 14.23 15.11
N THR A 59 -9.78 15.36 14.43
CA THR A 59 -8.89 15.94 13.42
C THR A 59 -7.57 16.42 14.04
N LEU A 60 -7.62 17.14 15.17
CA LEU A 60 -6.41 17.65 15.83
C LEU A 60 -5.52 16.54 16.39
N VAL A 61 -6.12 15.48 16.94
CA VAL A 61 -5.37 14.31 17.40
C VAL A 61 -4.76 13.56 16.22
N PHE A 62 -5.50 13.40 15.12
CA PHE A 62 -4.96 12.81 13.90
C PHE A 62 -3.75 13.60 13.36
N ASP A 63 -3.84 14.93 13.30
CA ASP A 63 -2.72 15.79 12.90
C ASP A 63 -1.51 15.65 13.82
N ALA A 64 -1.74 15.58 15.14
CA ALA A 64 -0.69 15.34 16.12
C ALA A 64 -0.02 13.96 15.93
N LEU A 65 -0.79 12.91 15.63
CA LEU A 65 -0.25 11.58 15.33
C LEU A 65 0.61 11.60 14.07
N VAL A 66 0.13 12.24 12.99
CA VAL A 66 0.89 12.41 11.73
C VAL A 66 2.18 13.19 11.99
N PHE A 67 2.14 14.22 12.83
CA PHE A 67 3.34 14.94 13.25
C PHE A 67 4.34 14.04 13.99
N ILE A 68 3.89 13.29 14.99
CA ILE A 68 4.76 12.38 15.78
C ILE A 68 5.36 11.29 14.89
N ILE A 69 4.57 10.67 14.02
CA ILE A 69 5.05 9.65 13.08
C ILE A 69 6.07 10.29 12.11
N GLY A 70 5.80 11.50 11.62
CA GLY A 70 6.70 12.27 10.78
C GLY A 70 8.03 12.59 11.47
N LEU A 71 8.01 12.91 12.77
CA LEU A 71 9.22 13.10 13.58
C LEU A 71 10.04 11.81 13.67
N ILE A 72 9.40 10.68 13.96
CA ILE A 72 10.09 9.39 14.14
C ILE A 72 10.64 8.86 12.81
N ALA A 73 9.98 9.16 11.69
CA ALA A 73 10.46 8.84 10.35
C ALA A 73 11.72 9.64 9.95
N ASP A 74 12.04 10.73 10.65
CA ASP A 74 13.28 11.48 10.44
C ASP A 74 14.50 10.66 10.88
N ARG A 75 15.59 10.72 10.11
CA ARG A 75 16.86 10.02 10.41
C ARG A 75 17.38 10.35 11.82
N LYS A 76 17.11 11.56 12.33
CA LYS A 76 17.47 11.99 13.67
C LYS A 76 16.79 11.14 14.76
N PHE A 77 15.55 10.71 14.54
CA PHE A 77 14.73 10.02 15.55
C PHE A 77 14.34 8.59 15.17
N GLN A 78 14.81 8.06 14.04
CA GLN A 78 14.46 6.71 13.55
C GLN A 78 14.76 5.56 14.53
N HIS A 79 15.66 5.77 15.49
CA HIS A 79 15.97 4.79 16.55
C HIS A 79 14.82 4.64 17.57
N PHE A 80 13.81 5.52 17.54
CA PHE A 80 12.56 5.40 18.30
C PHE A 80 11.48 4.56 17.61
N ASN A 81 11.67 4.11 16.36
CA ASN A 81 10.72 3.21 15.69
C ASN A 81 10.38 1.96 16.53
N PRO A 82 11.36 1.24 17.15
CA PRO A 82 11.05 0.11 18.03
C PRO A 82 10.21 0.48 19.26
N VAL A 83 10.32 1.72 19.75
CA VAL A 83 9.53 2.22 20.90
C VAL A 83 8.08 2.42 20.47
N LEU A 84 7.85 3.05 19.31
CA LEU A 84 6.50 3.20 18.74
C LEU A 84 5.86 1.83 18.44
N GLU A 85 6.60 0.90 17.85
CA GLU A 85 6.17 -0.48 17.62
C GLU A 85 5.77 -1.18 18.92
N THR A 86 6.58 -1.04 19.96
CA THR A 86 6.30 -1.63 21.28
C THR A 86 5.07 -1.02 21.91
N TYR A 87 4.90 0.30 21.80
CA TYR A 87 3.71 1.00 22.26
C TYR A 87 2.44 0.46 21.60
N ILE A 88 2.40 0.41 20.26
CA ILE A 88 1.25 -0.12 19.52
C ILE A 88 0.93 -1.55 19.94
N LYS A 89 1.94 -2.41 20.06
CA LYS A 89 1.74 -3.83 20.37
C LYS A 89 1.35 -4.10 21.82
N LYS A 90 1.91 -3.36 22.79
CA LYS A 90 1.80 -3.71 24.22
C LYS A 90 1.02 -2.73 25.08
N HIS A 91 1.00 -1.44 24.73
CA HIS A 91 0.48 -0.39 25.61
C HIS A 91 -0.79 0.26 25.07
N PHE A 92 -0.92 0.40 23.75
CA PHE A 92 -2.09 0.97 23.13
C PHE A 92 -3.38 0.19 23.47
N SER A 93 -4.43 0.91 23.89
CA SER A 93 -5.65 0.33 24.45
C SER A 93 -6.96 0.96 23.92
N ALA A 94 -6.90 1.93 22.99
CA ALA A 94 -8.09 2.63 22.50
C ALA A 94 -8.86 1.77 21.47
N THR A 95 -9.91 1.09 21.92
CA THR A 95 -10.69 0.10 21.15
C THR A 95 -11.58 0.70 20.07
N LEU A 96 -11.92 1.98 20.16
CA LEU A 96 -12.76 2.69 19.18
C LEU A 96 -11.97 3.68 18.31
N ALA A 97 -10.64 3.76 18.46
CA ALA A 97 -9.82 4.68 17.66
C ALA A 97 -9.90 4.37 16.16
N TYR A 98 -10.09 3.10 15.76
CA TYR A 98 -10.18 2.73 14.34
C TYR A 98 -11.30 3.47 13.60
N THR A 99 -12.45 3.72 14.24
CA THR A 99 -13.60 4.40 13.60
C THR A 99 -13.25 5.85 13.28
N LYS A 100 -12.66 6.55 14.27
CA LYS A 100 -12.28 7.96 14.20
C LYS A 100 -11.10 8.18 13.26
N LEU A 101 -10.04 7.38 13.36
CA LEU A 101 -8.86 7.47 12.49
C LEU A 101 -9.23 7.21 11.02
N THR A 102 -10.03 6.18 10.76
CA THR A 102 -10.47 5.86 9.38
C THR A 102 -11.34 6.98 8.82
N LYS A 103 -12.26 7.53 9.63
CA LYS A 103 -13.12 8.66 9.23
C LYS A 103 -12.31 9.90 8.88
N VAL A 104 -11.39 10.34 9.74
CA VAL A 104 -10.56 11.53 9.49
C VAL A 104 -9.68 11.34 8.25
N LEU A 105 -9.04 10.17 8.11
CA LEU A 105 -8.22 9.87 6.94
C LEU A 105 -9.06 9.92 5.65
N ARG A 106 -10.27 9.35 5.67
CA ARG A 106 -11.20 9.43 4.53
C ARG A 106 -11.55 10.88 4.20
N THR A 107 -11.90 11.70 5.19
CA THR A 107 -12.18 13.13 4.98
C THR A 107 -11.00 13.87 4.35
N TYR A 108 -9.75 13.53 4.71
CA TYR A 108 -8.58 14.11 4.07
C TYR A 108 -8.46 13.70 2.60
N VAL A 109 -8.72 12.43 2.30
CA VAL A 109 -8.72 11.91 0.92
C VAL A 109 -9.82 12.54 0.07
N ASP A 110 -11.04 12.67 0.60
CA ASP A 110 -12.17 13.27 -0.10
C ASP A 110 -11.92 14.76 -0.45
N ASN A 111 -11.08 15.44 0.34
CA ASN A 111 -10.67 16.82 0.12
C ASN A 111 -9.26 16.94 -0.50
N ALA A 112 -8.81 15.92 -1.24
CA ALA A 112 -7.51 15.92 -1.90
C ALA A 112 -7.33 17.14 -2.81
N GLY A 113 -6.16 17.78 -2.71
CA GLY A 113 -5.81 18.98 -3.48
C GLY A 113 -6.08 20.31 -2.77
N VAL A 114 -6.80 20.30 -1.65
CA VAL A 114 -7.07 21.51 -0.84
C VAL A 114 -6.00 21.73 0.23
N THR A 115 -5.43 20.65 0.79
CA THR A 115 -4.53 20.73 1.95
C THR A 115 -3.25 19.90 1.80
N ASP A 116 -2.17 20.38 2.42
CA ASP A 116 -0.90 19.65 2.54
C ASP A 116 -0.97 18.49 3.57
N GLN A 117 -2.01 18.46 4.40
CA GLN A 117 -2.16 17.44 5.45
C GLN A 117 -2.30 16.04 4.89
N LEU A 118 -2.99 15.88 3.76
CA LEU A 118 -3.15 14.58 3.12
C LEU A 118 -1.79 13.97 2.70
N PHE A 119 -0.87 14.79 2.18
CA PHE A 119 0.46 14.29 1.81
C PHE A 119 1.22 13.75 3.03
N LYS A 120 1.19 14.48 4.15
CA LYS A 120 1.81 14.04 5.42
C LYS A 120 1.14 12.79 5.99
N ALA A 121 -0.19 12.72 5.92
CA ALA A 121 -0.96 11.56 6.33
C ALA A 121 -0.59 10.32 5.49
N MET A 122 -0.49 10.46 4.16
CA MET A 122 -0.06 9.39 3.26
C MET A 122 1.36 8.91 3.56
N ARG A 123 2.28 9.82 3.92
CA ARG A 123 3.63 9.42 4.36
C ARG A 123 3.65 8.66 5.68
N SER A 124 2.64 8.86 6.51
CA SER A 124 2.51 8.25 7.84
C SER A 124 1.61 7.01 7.82
N LEU A 125 1.16 6.60 6.64
CA LEU A 125 0.05 5.67 6.45
C LEU A 125 0.29 4.31 7.10
N GLU A 126 1.52 3.81 7.05
CA GLU A 126 1.93 2.55 7.68
C GLU A 126 1.57 2.54 9.18
N TYR A 127 2.02 3.53 9.94
CA TYR A 127 1.76 3.60 11.38
C TYR A 127 0.31 3.96 11.70
N ILE A 128 -0.34 4.80 10.89
CA ILE A 128 -1.77 5.09 11.03
C ILE A 128 -2.59 3.78 10.91
N PHE A 129 -2.30 2.95 9.90
CA PHE A 129 -2.97 1.66 9.75
C PHE A 129 -2.60 0.67 10.85
N LYS A 130 -1.38 0.67 11.37
CA LYS A 130 -1.03 -0.14 12.57
C LYS A 130 -1.90 0.22 13.77
N PHE A 131 -2.19 1.50 14.01
CA PHE A 131 -3.15 1.92 15.05
C PHE A 131 -4.58 1.48 14.74
N ILE A 132 -5.06 1.66 13.50
CA ILE A 132 -6.40 1.24 13.07
C ILE A 132 -6.59 -0.28 13.28
N VAL A 133 -5.65 -1.08 12.77
CA VAL A 133 -5.66 -2.54 12.86
C VAL A 133 -5.58 -2.99 14.32
N ARG A 134 -4.65 -2.42 15.11
CA ARG A 134 -4.54 -2.77 16.53
C ARG A 134 -5.80 -2.44 17.31
N SER A 135 -6.38 -1.26 17.07
CA SER A 135 -7.64 -0.85 17.68
C SER A 135 -8.78 -1.82 17.36
N ARG A 136 -8.87 -2.28 16.09
CA ARG A 136 -9.85 -3.29 15.67
C ARG A 136 -9.62 -4.65 16.33
N ILE A 137 -8.36 -5.11 16.43
CA ILE A 137 -8.03 -6.36 17.13
C ILE A 137 -8.48 -6.30 18.60
N LEU A 138 -8.19 -5.20 19.29
CA LEU A 138 -8.60 -5.00 20.68
C LEU A 138 -10.12 -4.97 20.83
N PHE A 139 -10.83 -4.32 19.90
CA PHE A 139 -12.29 -4.33 19.88
C PHE A 139 -12.84 -5.75 19.74
N ASN A 140 -12.30 -6.55 18.81
CA ASN A 140 -12.74 -7.93 18.59
C ASN A 140 -12.53 -8.82 19.82
N GLN A 141 -11.45 -8.59 20.58
CA GLN A 141 -11.18 -9.32 21.82
C GLN A 141 -12.23 -9.05 22.91
N LEU A 142 -12.83 -7.86 22.93
CA LEU A 142 -13.83 -7.49 23.93
C LEU A 142 -15.27 -7.78 23.50
N TYR A 143 -15.55 -7.75 22.20
CA TYR A 143 -16.93 -7.74 21.66
C TYR A 143 -17.22 -8.84 20.64
N GLU A 144 -16.35 -9.86 20.51
CA GLU A 144 -16.57 -11.08 19.74
C GLU A 144 -17.07 -10.82 18.30
N ASN A 145 -16.28 -10.05 17.53
CA ASN A 145 -16.55 -9.68 16.12
C ASN A 145 -17.81 -8.82 15.86
N LYS A 146 -18.45 -8.26 16.89
CA LYS A 146 -19.46 -7.20 16.66
C LYS A 146 -18.86 -6.05 15.82
N GLY A 147 -19.72 -5.41 15.02
CA GLY A 147 -19.32 -4.29 14.16
C GLY A 147 -18.38 -4.65 13.00
N GLU A 148 -18.25 -5.94 12.64
CA GLU A 148 -17.41 -6.36 11.50
C GLU A 148 -17.91 -5.80 10.16
N ALA A 149 -19.24 -5.80 9.94
CA ALA A 149 -19.83 -5.20 8.76
C ALA A 149 -19.53 -3.69 8.67
N ASP A 150 -19.69 -2.96 9.78
CA ASP A 150 -19.43 -1.51 9.82
C ASP A 150 -17.95 -1.18 9.62
N PHE A 151 -17.05 -1.96 10.23
CA PHE A 151 -15.61 -1.81 10.04
C PHE A 151 -15.22 -2.06 8.57
N ARG A 152 -15.71 -3.17 8.02
CA ARG A 152 -15.47 -3.56 6.64
C ARG A 152 -15.98 -2.47 5.68
N GLU A 153 -17.21 -2.00 5.86
CA GLU A 153 -17.79 -0.93 5.05
C GLU A 153 -16.98 0.37 5.17
N SER A 154 -16.55 0.74 6.38
CA SER A 154 -15.72 1.92 6.61
C SER A 154 -14.39 1.86 5.85
N LEU A 155 -13.71 0.70 5.85
CA LEU A 155 -12.49 0.51 5.07
C LEU A 155 -12.76 0.50 3.57
N LEU A 156 -13.83 -0.17 3.10
CA LEU A 156 -14.22 -0.17 1.70
C LEU A 156 -14.46 1.27 1.19
N GLN A 157 -15.16 2.09 1.97
CA GLN A 157 -15.40 3.49 1.64
C GLN A 157 -14.10 4.31 1.62
N LEU A 158 -13.17 4.07 2.54
CA LEU A 158 -11.86 4.72 2.50
C LEU A 158 -11.08 4.36 1.23
N PHE A 159 -11.00 3.08 0.87
CA PHE A 159 -10.31 2.66 -0.35
C PHE A 159 -11.02 3.20 -1.61
N LYS A 160 -12.35 3.26 -1.61
CA LYS A 160 -13.11 3.89 -2.68
C LYS A 160 -12.74 5.37 -2.84
N SER A 161 -12.70 6.14 -1.75
CA SER A 161 -12.23 7.53 -1.76
C SER A 161 -10.79 7.66 -2.29
N ILE A 162 -9.88 6.74 -1.92
CA ILE A 162 -8.51 6.72 -2.43
C ILE A 162 -8.51 6.47 -3.94
N ASN A 163 -9.29 5.51 -4.42
CA ASN A 163 -9.40 5.17 -5.84
C ASN A 163 -9.96 6.32 -6.67
N GLU A 164 -10.99 7.01 -6.16
CA GLU A 164 -11.52 8.23 -6.75
C GLU A 164 -10.44 9.31 -6.84
N MET A 165 -9.68 9.54 -5.76
CA MET A 165 -8.55 10.48 -5.73
C MET A 165 -7.48 10.12 -6.78
N MET A 166 -7.15 8.84 -6.94
CA MET A 166 -6.19 8.38 -7.96
C MET A 166 -6.66 8.70 -9.38
N ASN A 167 -7.97 8.63 -9.65
CA ASN A 167 -8.54 8.85 -10.98
C ASN A 167 -8.62 10.34 -11.38
N ILE A 168 -8.61 11.29 -10.42
CA ILE A 168 -8.75 12.73 -10.71
C ILE A 168 -7.61 13.23 -11.61
N ALA A 169 -7.90 13.69 -12.82
CA ALA A 169 -6.89 14.27 -13.72
C ALA A 169 -6.51 15.72 -13.32
N SER A 170 -5.82 15.88 -12.18
CA SER A 170 -5.31 17.16 -11.68
C SER A 170 -3.83 17.08 -11.33
N ASP A 171 -3.05 18.08 -11.73
CA ASP A 171 -1.64 18.18 -11.36
C ASP A 171 -1.45 18.49 -9.86
N GLN A 172 -2.46 19.06 -9.19
CA GLN A 172 -2.39 19.38 -7.76
C GLN A 172 -2.31 18.13 -6.87
N THR A 173 -2.81 16.98 -7.34
CA THR A 173 -2.86 15.73 -6.56
C THR A 173 -1.70 14.78 -6.88
N VAL A 174 -0.81 15.12 -7.83
CA VAL A 174 0.28 14.23 -8.30
C VAL A 174 1.20 13.80 -7.15
N THR A 175 1.59 14.73 -6.27
CA THR A 175 2.47 14.44 -5.13
C THR A 175 1.81 13.47 -4.15
N VAL A 176 0.52 13.66 -3.87
CA VAL A 176 -0.26 12.79 -2.98
C VAL A 176 -0.44 11.40 -3.60
N LYS A 177 -0.73 11.31 -4.90
CA LYS A 177 -0.84 10.03 -5.62
C LYS A 177 0.47 9.25 -5.60
N GLY A 178 1.60 9.94 -5.81
CA GLY A 178 2.92 9.34 -5.67
C GLY A 178 3.18 8.81 -4.26
N ALA A 179 2.74 9.54 -3.23
CA ALA A 179 2.80 9.07 -1.85
C ALA A 179 1.89 7.85 -1.62
N ALA A 180 0.65 7.87 -2.12
CA ALA A 180 -0.27 6.74 -2.00
C ALA A 180 0.32 5.47 -2.64
N LEU A 181 0.86 5.56 -3.86
CA LEU A 181 1.53 4.43 -4.53
C LEU A 181 2.73 3.89 -3.73
N LYS A 182 3.43 4.76 -2.99
CA LYS A 182 4.59 4.36 -2.20
C LYS A 182 4.21 3.72 -0.85
N TYR A 183 3.22 4.29 -0.14
CA TYR A 183 2.96 3.94 1.25
C TYR A 183 1.70 3.10 1.45
N LEU A 184 0.75 3.07 0.50
CA LEU A 184 -0.40 2.17 0.59
C LEU A 184 -0.02 0.69 0.57
N PRO A 185 0.94 0.18 -0.25
CA PRO A 185 1.26 -1.25 -0.20
C PRO A 185 1.92 -1.69 1.13
N THR A 186 2.46 -0.77 1.93
CA THR A 186 3.12 -1.14 3.19
C THR A 186 2.14 -1.58 4.29
N ILE A 187 0.85 -1.24 4.16
CA ILE A 187 -0.17 -1.60 5.16
C ILE A 187 -0.69 -3.04 5.02
N VAL A 188 -0.38 -3.69 3.90
CA VAL A 188 -1.02 -4.95 3.47
C VAL A 188 -0.95 -6.03 4.55
N ASN A 189 0.24 -6.23 5.13
CA ASN A 189 0.48 -7.30 6.10
C ASN A 189 -0.23 -7.07 7.44
N ASP A 190 -0.49 -5.81 7.80
CA ASP A 190 -1.28 -5.47 8.98
C ASP A 190 -2.79 -5.57 8.69
N VAL A 191 -3.25 -5.01 7.57
CA VAL A 191 -4.69 -4.96 7.23
C VAL A 191 -5.28 -6.35 7.04
N LYS A 192 -4.55 -7.30 6.46
CA LYS A 192 -5.01 -8.68 6.28
C LYS A 192 -5.35 -9.41 7.60
N LEU A 193 -4.90 -8.89 8.75
CA LEU A 193 -5.21 -9.47 10.07
C LEU A 193 -6.66 -9.22 10.48
N VAL A 194 -7.31 -8.23 9.88
CA VAL A 194 -8.67 -7.77 10.26
C VAL A 194 -9.59 -7.57 9.05
N PHE A 195 -9.13 -7.86 7.83
CA PHE A 195 -9.87 -7.65 6.59
C PHE A 195 -9.61 -8.78 5.60
N ASP A 196 -10.61 -9.13 4.79
CA ASP A 196 -10.52 -10.24 3.84
C ASP A 196 -9.42 -9.98 2.77
N PRO A 197 -8.42 -10.89 2.64
CA PRO A 197 -7.33 -10.72 1.69
C PRO A 197 -7.76 -10.67 0.21
N LYS A 198 -8.85 -11.35 -0.16
CA LYS A 198 -9.35 -11.35 -1.55
C LYS A 198 -9.98 -10.01 -1.89
N GLU A 199 -10.75 -9.45 -0.97
CA GLU A 199 -11.30 -8.10 -1.12
C GLU A 199 -10.21 -7.05 -1.14
N LEU A 200 -9.20 -7.15 -0.27
CA LEU A 200 -8.06 -6.25 -0.30
C LEU A 200 -7.35 -6.31 -1.67
N SER A 201 -7.21 -7.51 -2.24
CA SER A 201 -6.64 -7.70 -3.58
C SER A 201 -7.46 -7.01 -4.67
N LYS A 202 -8.79 -7.02 -4.59
CA LYS A 202 -9.67 -6.29 -5.53
C LYS A 202 -9.48 -4.79 -5.40
N LEU A 203 -9.41 -4.27 -4.17
CA LEU A 203 -9.19 -2.84 -3.92
C LEU A 203 -7.85 -2.37 -4.48
N PHE A 204 -6.78 -3.16 -4.34
CA PHE A 204 -5.48 -2.86 -4.96
C PHE A 204 -5.50 -2.94 -6.48
N THR A 205 -6.25 -3.89 -7.06
CA THR A 205 -6.48 -3.92 -8.51
C THR A 205 -7.13 -2.61 -8.99
N ASP A 206 -8.21 -2.17 -8.35
CA ASP A 206 -8.88 -0.93 -8.69
C ASP A 206 -7.98 0.29 -8.47
N PHE A 207 -7.20 0.30 -7.39
CA PHE A 207 -6.25 1.37 -7.07
C PHE A 207 -5.20 1.56 -8.18
N ILE A 208 -4.61 0.46 -8.67
CA ILE A 208 -3.61 0.49 -9.74
C ILE A 208 -4.23 0.87 -11.08
N LEU A 209 -5.44 0.41 -11.37
CA LEU A 209 -6.14 0.71 -12.62
C LEU A 209 -6.63 2.17 -12.70
N ASN A 210 -6.91 2.80 -11.55
CA ASN A 210 -7.29 4.22 -11.48
C ASN A 210 -6.10 5.19 -11.59
N VAL A 211 -4.85 4.70 -11.71
CA VAL A 211 -3.70 5.57 -12.02
C VAL A 211 -3.79 6.03 -13.48
N PRO A 212 -3.82 7.35 -13.76
CA PRO A 212 -3.95 7.87 -15.12
C PRO A 212 -2.81 7.38 -16.03
N VAL A 213 -3.17 7.00 -17.25
CA VAL A 213 -2.22 6.48 -18.25
C VAL A 213 -1.11 7.49 -18.54
N GLY A 214 0.14 7.03 -18.58
CA GLY A 214 1.31 7.87 -18.85
C GLY A 214 1.75 8.76 -17.68
N ARG A 215 1.11 8.66 -16.50
CA ARG A 215 1.51 9.36 -15.27
C ARG A 215 1.95 8.35 -14.23
N LEU A 216 2.94 8.73 -13.42
CA LEU A 216 3.40 7.96 -12.26
C LEU A 216 3.83 6.52 -12.60
N THR A 217 4.30 6.27 -13.83
CA THR A 217 4.66 4.92 -14.31
C THR A 217 5.65 4.21 -13.39
N ILE A 218 6.71 4.91 -12.99
CA ILE A 218 7.73 4.36 -12.08
C ILE A 218 7.09 4.00 -10.73
N GLN A 219 6.38 4.95 -10.11
CA GLN A 219 5.72 4.74 -8.81
C GLN A 219 4.72 3.59 -8.86
N LYS A 220 4.00 3.44 -9.98
CA LYS A 220 3.06 2.35 -10.23
C LYS A 220 3.77 1.00 -10.27
N LEU A 221 4.86 0.87 -11.03
CA LEU A 221 5.63 -0.37 -11.12
C LEU A 221 6.25 -0.76 -9.78
N TYR A 222 6.79 0.20 -9.03
CA TYR A 222 7.31 -0.05 -7.69
C TYR A 222 6.20 -0.41 -6.69
N CYS A 223 5.02 0.20 -6.78
CA CYS A 223 3.87 -0.22 -5.98
C CYS A 223 3.50 -1.69 -6.25
N LEU A 224 3.50 -2.12 -7.51
CA LEU A 224 3.25 -3.52 -7.87
C LEU A 224 4.32 -4.46 -7.32
N ILE A 225 5.58 -4.05 -7.33
CA ILE A 225 6.70 -4.80 -6.72
C ILE A 225 6.44 -5.01 -5.23
N GLU A 226 6.05 -3.96 -4.50
CA GLU A 226 5.74 -4.07 -3.07
C GLU A 226 4.52 -4.97 -2.80
N ILE A 227 3.49 -4.95 -3.65
CA ILE A 227 2.36 -5.88 -3.54
C ILE A 227 2.82 -7.33 -3.74
N VAL A 228 3.74 -7.59 -4.67
CA VAL A 228 4.30 -8.94 -4.90
C VAL A 228 5.14 -9.41 -3.71
N HIS A 229 5.84 -8.51 -3.02
CA HIS A 229 6.58 -8.83 -1.79
C HIS A 229 5.68 -9.05 -0.56
N SER A 230 4.42 -8.61 -0.61
CA SER A 230 3.48 -8.77 0.49
C SER A 230 2.91 -10.19 0.59
N ASP A 231 2.32 -10.51 1.73
CA ASP A 231 1.67 -11.81 1.95
C ASP A 231 0.34 -11.98 1.20
N LEU A 232 -0.14 -10.97 0.47
CA LEU A 232 -1.24 -11.18 -0.47
C LEU A 232 -0.78 -12.07 -1.61
N PHE A 233 0.39 -11.81 -2.18
CA PHE A 233 0.84 -12.52 -3.36
C PHE A 233 1.34 -13.94 -3.06
N THR A 234 1.54 -14.29 -1.79
CA THR A 234 1.83 -15.67 -1.37
C THR A 234 0.55 -16.54 -1.33
N GLN A 235 -0.64 -15.92 -1.26
CA GLN A 235 -1.93 -16.63 -1.24
C GLN A 235 -2.48 -16.88 -2.65
N HIS A 236 -2.88 -18.13 -2.92
CA HIS A 236 -3.39 -18.56 -4.23
C HIS A 236 -4.60 -17.72 -4.69
N ASP A 237 -5.63 -17.57 -3.85
CA ASP A 237 -6.85 -16.84 -4.23
C ASP A 237 -6.59 -15.35 -4.52
N CYS A 238 -5.65 -14.72 -3.80
CA CYS A 238 -5.27 -13.34 -4.01
C CYS A 238 -4.49 -13.17 -5.33
N ARG A 239 -3.60 -14.11 -5.65
CA ARG A 239 -2.90 -14.12 -6.94
C ARG A 239 -3.87 -14.25 -8.12
N GLU A 240 -4.90 -15.07 -8.01
CA GLU A 240 -5.92 -15.20 -9.05
C GLU A 240 -6.59 -13.86 -9.40
N ILE A 241 -6.71 -12.96 -8.42
CA ILE A 241 -7.27 -11.61 -8.59
C ILE A 241 -6.23 -10.63 -9.14
N LEU A 242 -5.00 -10.66 -8.63
CA LEU A 242 -3.94 -9.69 -8.94
C LEU A 242 -3.23 -9.97 -10.28
N MET A 243 -3.03 -11.25 -10.61
CA MET A 243 -2.22 -11.68 -11.76
C MET A 243 -2.71 -11.16 -13.11
N PRO A 244 -4.02 -11.18 -13.44
CA PRO A 244 -4.50 -10.64 -14.71
C PRO A 244 -4.11 -9.17 -14.89
N MET A 245 -4.33 -8.33 -13.87
CA MET A 245 -3.99 -6.91 -13.89
C MET A 245 -2.47 -6.71 -13.98
N MET A 246 -1.67 -7.38 -13.15
CA MET A 246 -0.22 -7.21 -13.13
C MET A 246 0.42 -7.58 -14.47
N THR A 247 -0.02 -8.68 -15.07
CA THR A 247 0.49 -9.12 -16.38
C THR A 247 0.05 -8.18 -17.51
N ASP A 248 -1.13 -7.58 -17.45
CA ASP A 248 -1.54 -6.56 -18.41
C ASP A 248 -0.73 -5.27 -18.28
N GLN A 249 -0.43 -4.82 -17.04
CA GLN A 249 0.44 -3.67 -16.80
C GLN A 249 1.87 -3.93 -17.30
N LEU A 250 2.45 -5.09 -16.97
CA LEU A 250 3.78 -5.48 -17.46
C LEU A 250 3.82 -5.49 -18.99
N LYS A 251 2.83 -6.10 -19.63
CA LYS A 251 2.76 -6.15 -21.10
C LYS A 251 2.73 -4.74 -21.68
N TYR A 252 1.84 -3.89 -21.18
CA TYR A 252 1.68 -2.51 -21.63
C TYR A 252 2.98 -1.72 -21.56
N HIS A 253 3.66 -1.74 -20.41
CA HIS A 253 4.90 -0.98 -20.22
C HIS A 253 6.08 -1.56 -21.01
N LEU A 254 6.20 -2.89 -21.11
CA LEU A 254 7.24 -3.54 -21.91
C LEU A 254 7.09 -3.23 -23.41
N GLU A 255 5.87 -3.25 -23.95
CA GLU A 255 5.61 -2.92 -25.36
C GLU A 255 5.95 -1.46 -25.71
N ARG A 256 5.88 -0.57 -24.70
CA ARG A 256 6.18 0.86 -24.83
C ARG A 256 7.60 1.24 -24.40
N GLN A 257 8.38 0.26 -23.93
CA GLN A 257 9.72 0.46 -23.37
C GLN A 257 9.75 1.46 -22.21
N GLU A 258 8.70 1.47 -21.38
CA GLU A 258 8.59 2.34 -20.22
C GLU A 258 9.19 1.66 -18.97
N ASP A 259 10.30 2.19 -18.46
CA ASP A 259 11.03 1.70 -17.29
C ASP A 259 11.26 0.17 -17.31
N LEU A 260 12.14 -0.26 -18.21
CA LEU A 260 12.45 -1.67 -18.42
C LEU A 260 13.11 -2.33 -17.19
N ASP A 261 13.84 -1.57 -16.37
CA ASP A 261 14.42 -2.08 -15.12
C ASP A 261 13.32 -2.46 -14.12
N ALA A 262 12.37 -1.56 -13.84
CA ALA A 262 11.26 -1.86 -12.94
C ALA A 262 10.35 -2.97 -13.49
N CYS A 263 10.10 -3.00 -14.81
CA CYS A 263 9.36 -4.10 -15.43
C CYS A 263 10.07 -5.45 -15.24
N CYS A 264 11.39 -5.49 -15.45
CA CYS A 264 12.19 -6.70 -15.27
C CYS A 264 12.19 -7.18 -13.82
N ARG A 265 12.32 -6.26 -12.86
CA ARG A 265 12.26 -6.55 -11.42
C ARG A 265 10.90 -7.11 -11.03
N LEU A 266 9.81 -6.46 -11.45
CA LEU A 266 8.45 -6.93 -11.18
C LEU A 266 8.22 -8.34 -11.73
N LEU A 267 8.57 -8.59 -12.99
CA LEU A 267 8.44 -9.92 -13.59
C LEU A 267 9.28 -10.97 -12.85
N SER A 268 10.53 -10.62 -12.50
CA SER A 268 11.43 -11.52 -11.78
C SER A 268 10.88 -11.88 -10.41
N ASN A 269 10.36 -10.90 -9.65
CA ASN A 269 9.79 -11.13 -8.33
C ASN A 269 8.52 -11.99 -8.41
N ILE A 270 7.66 -11.77 -9.42
CA ILE A 270 6.50 -12.64 -9.66
C ILE A 270 6.96 -14.09 -9.88
N LEU A 271 7.94 -14.29 -10.77
CA LEU A 271 8.46 -15.62 -11.09
C LEU A 271 9.15 -16.27 -9.89
N GLU A 272 9.83 -15.50 -9.04
CA GLU A 272 10.45 -15.99 -7.81
C GLU A 272 9.39 -16.51 -6.83
N VAL A 273 8.30 -15.74 -6.62
CA VAL A 273 7.20 -16.20 -5.77
C VAL A 273 6.55 -17.46 -6.33
N LEU A 274 6.30 -17.52 -7.65
CA LEU A 274 5.68 -18.69 -8.27
C LEU A 274 6.56 -19.95 -8.28
N TYR A 275 7.88 -19.79 -8.16
CA TYR A 275 8.81 -20.92 -8.05
C TYR A 275 8.84 -21.53 -6.64
N ARG A 276 8.37 -20.80 -5.63
CA ARG A 276 8.33 -21.30 -4.25
C ARG A 276 7.33 -22.46 -4.11
N LYS A 277 7.62 -23.38 -3.18
CA LYS A 277 6.78 -24.56 -2.91
C LYS A 277 5.68 -24.30 -1.88
N ASP A 278 5.80 -23.23 -1.11
CA ASP A 278 4.92 -22.90 0.02
C ASP A 278 3.79 -21.93 -0.33
N VAL A 279 3.61 -21.63 -1.62
CA VAL A 279 2.62 -20.64 -2.08
C VAL A 279 1.36 -21.28 -2.67
N GLY A 280 1.22 -22.61 -2.65
CA GLY A 280 0.10 -23.32 -3.26
C GLY A 280 0.22 -23.43 -4.80
N PRO A 281 -0.86 -23.79 -5.53
CA PRO A 281 -0.79 -24.04 -6.96
C PRO A 281 -0.39 -22.81 -7.78
N THR A 282 0.51 -23.01 -8.75
CA THR A 282 1.04 -21.94 -9.62
C THR A 282 0.85 -22.20 -11.11
N GLN A 283 0.40 -23.40 -11.50
CA GLN A 283 0.24 -23.82 -12.89
C GLN A 283 -0.53 -22.78 -13.73
N ARG A 284 -1.74 -22.40 -13.32
CA ARG A 284 -2.56 -21.39 -14.02
C ARG A 284 -1.89 -20.02 -14.10
N HIS A 285 -1.18 -19.62 -13.04
CA HIS A 285 -0.46 -18.35 -13.01
C HIS A 285 0.70 -18.33 -14.02
N VAL A 286 1.45 -19.44 -14.13
CA VAL A 286 2.50 -19.63 -15.14
C VAL A 286 1.89 -19.59 -16.55
N GLN A 287 0.73 -20.22 -16.74
CA GLN A 287 0.00 -20.17 -18.01
C GLN A 287 -0.31 -18.72 -18.43
N ILE A 288 -0.82 -17.88 -17.52
CA ILE A 288 -1.12 -16.47 -17.80
C ILE A 288 0.15 -15.71 -18.23
N ILE A 289 1.27 -15.91 -17.53
CA ILE A 289 2.55 -15.25 -17.87
C ILE A 289 3.02 -15.71 -19.25
N MET A 290 2.96 -17.01 -19.51
CA MET A 290 3.38 -17.59 -20.79
C MET A 290 2.54 -17.05 -21.96
N GLU A 291 1.21 -17.00 -21.82
CA GLU A 291 0.31 -16.49 -22.86
C GLU A 291 0.45 -14.98 -23.08
N LYS A 292 0.56 -14.19 -22.00
CA LYS A 292 0.54 -12.72 -22.09
C LYS A 292 1.92 -12.09 -22.28
N LEU A 293 2.97 -12.64 -21.69
CA LEU A 293 4.26 -11.96 -21.54
C LEU A 293 5.40 -12.62 -22.30
N LEU A 294 5.42 -13.93 -22.52
CA LEU A 294 6.58 -14.62 -23.11
C LEU A 294 7.00 -14.00 -24.46
N ARG A 295 6.05 -13.75 -25.36
CA ARG A 295 6.34 -13.11 -26.66
C ARG A 295 6.86 -11.69 -26.49
N THR A 296 6.28 -10.91 -25.59
CA THR A 296 6.68 -9.53 -25.33
C THR A 296 8.09 -9.47 -24.76
N VAL A 297 8.39 -10.30 -23.75
CA VAL A 297 9.74 -10.45 -23.18
C VAL A 297 10.76 -10.84 -24.25
N ASN A 298 10.44 -11.82 -25.11
CA ASN A 298 11.34 -12.23 -26.19
C ASN A 298 11.61 -11.06 -27.15
N ARG A 299 10.58 -10.29 -27.52
CA ARG A 299 10.74 -9.11 -28.37
C ARG A 299 11.59 -8.04 -27.70
N THR A 300 11.39 -7.81 -26.40
CA THR A 300 12.19 -6.87 -25.62
C THR A 300 13.68 -7.29 -25.65
N VAL A 301 14.00 -8.56 -25.38
CA VAL A 301 15.38 -9.09 -25.47
C VAL A 301 15.97 -8.90 -26.87
N ILE A 302 15.23 -9.22 -27.93
CA ILE A 302 15.70 -9.07 -29.32
C ILE A 302 15.97 -7.60 -29.66
N SER A 303 15.15 -6.68 -29.14
CA SER A 303 15.31 -5.25 -29.38
C SER A 303 16.46 -4.62 -28.59
N MET A 304 16.94 -5.29 -27.53
CA MET A 304 18.06 -4.79 -26.73
C MET A 304 19.39 -4.98 -27.48
N GLY A 305 20.21 -3.94 -27.48
CA GLY A 305 21.61 -4.05 -27.89
C GLY A 305 22.41 -4.95 -26.94
N ARG A 306 23.50 -5.54 -27.45
CA ARG A 306 24.37 -6.44 -26.66
C ARG A 306 25.04 -5.75 -25.46
N ASP A 307 25.16 -4.43 -25.52
CA ASP A 307 25.76 -3.61 -24.46
C ASP A 307 24.75 -3.19 -23.38
N SER A 308 23.48 -3.59 -23.49
CA SER A 308 22.46 -3.28 -22.48
C SER A 308 22.74 -4.03 -21.18
N GLU A 309 22.90 -3.30 -20.07
CA GLU A 309 23.05 -3.88 -18.73
C GLU A 309 21.85 -4.75 -18.31
N LEU A 310 20.68 -4.53 -18.91
CA LEU A 310 19.44 -5.25 -18.59
C LEU A 310 19.26 -6.54 -19.40
N ILE A 311 20.03 -6.78 -20.47
CA ILE A 311 19.79 -7.92 -21.37
C ILE A 311 19.90 -9.25 -20.61
N GLY A 312 20.87 -9.37 -19.70
CA GLY A 312 21.06 -10.54 -18.86
C GLY A 312 19.85 -10.82 -17.96
N ASN A 313 19.27 -9.77 -17.39
CA ASN A 313 18.11 -9.89 -16.49
C ASN A 313 16.87 -10.37 -17.27
N PHE A 314 16.61 -9.80 -18.44
CA PHE A 314 15.48 -10.23 -19.27
C PHE A 314 15.65 -11.64 -19.84
N VAL A 315 16.88 -12.02 -20.22
CA VAL A 315 17.18 -13.41 -20.61
C VAL A 315 16.93 -14.36 -19.43
N ALA A 316 17.34 -13.99 -18.22
CA ALA A 316 17.04 -14.78 -17.03
C ALA A 316 15.54 -14.90 -16.76
N SER A 317 14.76 -13.81 -16.90
CA SER A 317 13.29 -13.87 -16.79
C SER A 317 12.67 -14.77 -17.86
N MET A 318 13.12 -14.68 -19.12
CA MET A 318 12.67 -15.55 -20.22
C MET A 318 12.95 -17.02 -19.90
N THR A 319 14.17 -17.35 -19.48
CA THR A 319 14.55 -18.71 -19.09
C THR A 319 13.74 -19.19 -17.88
N ALA A 320 13.47 -18.31 -16.91
CA ALA A 320 12.66 -18.65 -15.74
C ALA A 320 11.19 -18.97 -16.12
N ILE A 321 10.58 -18.23 -17.05
CA ILE A 321 9.25 -18.56 -17.59
C ILE A 321 9.26 -19.95 -18.19
N LEU A 322 10.19 -20.24 -19.10
CA LEU A 322 10.29 -21.53 -19.78
C LEU A 322 10.55 -22.67 -18.78
N ARG A 323 11.40 -22.45 -17.78
CA ARG A 323 11.74 -23.45 -16.77
C ARG A 323 10.55 -23.79 -15.87
N GLN A 324 9.65 -22.85 -15.61
CA GLN A 324 8.46 -23.07 -14.79
C GLN A 324 7.28 -23.66 -15.57
N MET A 325 7.36 -23.72 -16.90
CA MET A 325 6.37 -24.40 -17.72
C MET A 325 6.43 -25.93 -17.53
N GLU A 326 5.30 -26.58 -17.75
CA GLU A 326 5.09 -28.03 -17.66
C GLU A 326 4.65 -28.54 -19.04
N ASP A 327 4.58 -29.86 -19.23
CA ASP A 327 4.23 -30.48 -20.52
C ASP A 327 2.93 -29.92 -21.11
N TYR A 328 1.91 -29.68 -20.28
CA TYR A 328 0.66 -29.05 -20.69
C TYR A 328 0.87 -27.63 -21.25
N HIS A 329 1.69 -26.81 -20.58
CA HIS A 329 2.00 -25.45 -21.02
C HIS A 329 2.73 -25.46 -22.37
N TYR A 330 3.70 -26.37 -22.55
CA TYR A 330 4.40 -26.53 -23.83
C TYR A 330 3.46 -27.00 -24.94
N ALA A 331 2.61 -27.99 -24.66
CA ALA A 331 1.60 -28.46 -25.62
C ALA A 331 0.64 -27.32 -26.03
N HIS A 332 0.20 -26.52 -25.06
CA HIS A 332 -0.63 -25.34 -25.32
C HIS A 332 0.11 -24.30 -26.18
N LEU A 333 1.34 -23.94 -25.80
CA LEU A 333 2.16 -22.97 -26.52
C LEU A 333 2.40 -23.41 -27.98
N ILE A 334 2.73 -24.68 -28.22
CA ILE A 334 2.95 -25.24 -29.56
C ILE A 334 1.65 -25.15 -30.39
N LYS A 335 0.50 -25.51 -29.81
CA LYS A 335 -0.79 -25.42 -30.48
C LYS A 335 -1.14 -23.99 -30.87
N THR A 336 -0.85 -23.02 -30.01
CA THR A 336 -1.11 -21.59 -30.25
C THR A 336 -0.12 -20.99 -31.25
N LEU A 337 1.16 -21.37 -31.20
CA LEU A 337 2.18 -20.97 -32.18
C LEU A 337 1.89 -21.56 -33.58
N GLY A 338 1.39 -22.79 -33.64
CA GLY A 338 0.97 -23.44 -34.89
C GLY A 338 -0.14 -22.67 -35.62
N LYS A 339 -1.07 -22.06 -34.86
CA LYS A 339 -2.11 -21.17 -35.40
C LYS A 339 -1.59 -19.79 -35.80
N MET A 340 -0.58 -19.25 -35.11
CA MET A 340 0.01 -17.95 -35.49
C MET A 340 0.84 -18.02 -36.77
N ARG A 341 1.40 -19.18 -37.14
CA ARG A 341 2.07 -19.35 -38.44
C ARG A 341 1.10 -19.24 -39.61
N THR A 342 -0.16 -19.62 -39.47
CA THR A 342 -1.15 -19.49 -40.54
C THR A 342 -1.60 -18.04 -40.79
N ASP A 343 -1.57 -17.16 -39.79
CA ASP A 343 -1.95 -15.74 -39.97
C ASP A 343 -0.86 -14.89 -40.66
N VAL A 344 0.41 -15.30 -40.58
CA VAL A 344 1.53 -14.61 -41.24
C VAL A 344 1.66 -15.00 -42.71
N VAL A 345 1.13 -16.15 -43.13
CA VAL A 345 1.20 -16.61 -44.52
C VAL A 345 0.10 -15.99 -45.39
N VAL A 346 -1.00 -15.50 -44.79
CA VAL A 346 -2.11 -14.88 -45.55
C VAL A 346 -1.90 -13.37 -45.80
N SER A 347 -0.85 -12.77 -45.23
CA SER A 347 -0.50 -11.35 -45.45
C SER A 347 0.65 -11.13 -46.46
N VAL A 348 1.07 -12.19 -47.16
CA VAL A 348 2.04 -12.11 -48.26
C VAL A 348 1.50 -12.87 -49.48
N THR A 349 0.37 -12.41 -49.99
CA THR A 349 -0.14 -12.59 -51.37
C THR A 349 -1.01 -11.40 -51.67
#